data_AF-A0A521GSL3-F1
#
_entry.id   AF-A0A521GSL3-F1
#
_cell.length_a   1.000
_cell.length_b   1.000
_cell.length_c   1.000
_cell.angle_alpha   90.00
_cell.angle_beta   90.00
_cell.angle_gamma   90.00
#
_symmetry.space_group_name_H-M   'P 1'
#
loop_
_entity.id
_entity.type
_entity.pdbx_description
1 polymer ?
#
loop_
_entity_poly.entity_id
_entity_poly.type
_entity_poly.pdbx_seq_one_letter_code
_entity_poly.pdbx_strand_id
1 'polypeptide(L)'
;MVSQKSVEQQLKNVGCNFAIWGRAEIHELSNILMPDEIIAQAANGTYEGGFALICVTQYRVLLVDKKPMLLTVEDLRYDMIAEVDLHSRLLMSMVRIMTPMRNLVFSSWSHVRLRKCVNYIQQRVMELRQHGMGMTADQFQPQGQTPQGVPIAKPQYSSVVGGQQGAPRPMPMNPYTKVPMLSRRRRFPNFY
;
A
#
# COMPACT_ATOMS: atom_id res chain seq x y z
N MET A 1 -21.37 -2.70 19.51
CA MET A 1 -22.17 -2.28 18.34
C MET A 1 -22.21 -0.77 18.33
N VAL A 2 -22.03 -0.14 17.17
CA VAL A 2 -22.07 1.31 17.03
C VAL A 2 -23.52 1.74 16.81
N SER A 3 -23.92 2.89 17.35
CA SER A 3 -25.26 3.41 17.08
C SER A 3 -25.42 3.72 15.58
N GLN A 4 -26.46 3.17 14.95
CA GLN A 4 -26.76 3.40 13.53
C GLN A 4 -26.82 4.89 13.18
N LYS A 5 -27.38 5.72 14.07
CA LYS A 5 -27.44 7.18 13.88
C LYS A 5 -26.05 7.83 13.80
N SER A 6 -25.08 7.32 14.55
CA SER A 6 -23.69 7.79 14.49
C SER A 6 -23.06 7.46 13.15
N VAL A 7 -23.24 6.22 12.67
CA VAL A 7 -22.74 5.76 11.37
C VAL A 7 -23.36 6.58 10.22
N GLU A 8 -24.67 6.79 10.23
CA GLU A 8 -25.36 7.61 9.25
C GLU A 8 -24.86 9.06 9.25
N GLN A 9 -24.63 9.64 10.44
CA GLN A 9 -24.08 11.00 10.54
C GLN A 9 -22.64 11.08 10.01
N GLN A 10 -21.79 10.10 10.31
CA GLN A 10 -20.43 10.04 9.77
C GLN A 10 -20.44 9.93 8.24
N LEU A 11 -21.28 9.05 7.69
CA LEU A 11 -21.44 8.89 6.24
C LEU A 11 -21.97 10.18 5.59
N LYS A 12 -22.92 10.87 6.23
CA LYS A 12 -23.44 12.16 5.77
C LYS A 12 -22.35 13.24 5.75
N ASN A 13 -21.48 13.28 6.76
CA ASN A 13 -20.34 14.21 6.82
C ASN A 13 -19.32 13.96 5.71
N VAL A 14 -19.12 12.69 5.33
CA VAL A 14 -18.30 12.26 4.18
C VAL A 14 -18.99 12.58 2.84
N GLY A 15 -20.23 13.07 2.89
CA GLY A 15 -21.07 13.45 1.75
C GLY A 15 -21.87 12.29 1.18
N CYS A 16 -21.84 11.11 1.80
CA CYS A 16 -22.57 9.92 1.35
C CYS A 16 -24.03 10.03 1.79
N ASN A 17 -24.90 10.40 0.86
CA ASN A 17 -26.32 10.43 1.10
C ASN A 17 -26.97 9.17 0.52
N PHE A 18 -27.19 8.17 1.38
CA PHE A 18 -27.78 6.88 1.03
C PHE A 18 -29.31 6.87 1.17
N ALA A 19 -29.96 7.95 0.74
CA ALA A 19 -31.40 8.14 0.94
C ALA A 19 -32.25 7.02 0.31
N ILE A 20 -31.78 6.41 -0.80
CA ILE A 20 -32.54 5.44 -1.59
C ILE A 20 -31.81 4.09 -1.75
N TRP A 21 -30.47 4.08 -1.73
CA TRP A 21 -29.64 2.88 -1.98
C TRP A 21 -28.59 2.72 -0.88
N GLY A 22 -28.46 1.51 -0.30
CA GLY A 22 -27.43 1.20 0.70
C GLY A 22 -27.91 1.01 2.14
N ARG A 23 -29.23 1.04 2.42
CA ARG A 23 -29.75 0.99 3.80
C ARG A 23 -29.42 -0.31 4.53
N ALA A 24 -29.46 -1.43 3.82
CA ALA A 24 -29.18 -2.74 4.40
C ALA A 24 -27.69 -2.85 4.75
N GLU A 25 -26.83 -2.29 3.89
CA GLU A 25 -25.39 -2.22 4.05
C GLU A 25 -25.00 -1.30 5.20
N ILE A 26 -25.67 -0.14 5.37
CA ILE A 26 -25.42 0.77 6.51
C ILE A 26 -25.83 0.14 7.83
N HIS A 27 -26.96 -0.55 7.86
CA HIS A 27 -27.41 -1.25 9.06
C HIS A 27 -26.39 -2.32 9.46
N GLU A 28 -25.91 -3.11 8.50
CA GLU A 28 -24.87 -4.10 8.75
C GLU A 28 -23.53 -3.46 9.14
N LEU A 29 -23.16 -2.34 8.52
CA LEU A 29 -21.96 -1.59 8.85
C LEU A 29 -21.94 -1.18 10.34
N SER A 30 -23.08 -0.82 10.92
CA SER A 30 -23.18 -0.49 12.36
C SER A 30 -22.92 -1.68 13.30
N ASN A 31 -23.10 -2.91 12.79
CA ASN A 31 -22.80 -4.15 13.50
C ASN A 31 -21.33 -4.56 13.36
N ILE A 32 -20.71 -4.26 12.21
CA ILE A 32 -19.32 -4.65 11.87
C ILE A 32 -18.27 -3.67 12.40
N LEU A 33 -18.59 -2.37 12.43
CA LEU A 33 -17.66 -1.34 12.87
C LEU A 33 -17.34 -1.46 14.36
N MET A 34 -16.09 -1.19 14.71
CA MET A 34 -15.67 -1.11 16.11
C MET A 34 -16.17 0.21 16.74
N PRO A 35 -16.37 0.27 18.07
CA PRO A 35 -16.89 1.46 18.76
C PRO A 35 -16.13 2.76 18.46
N ASP A 36 -14.80 2.69 18.37
CA ASP A 36 -13.91 3.83 18.15
C ASP A 36 -13.42 3.94 16.70
N GLU A 37 -14.06 3.21 15.78
CA GLU A 37 -13.70 3.21 14.36
C GLU A 37 -14.37 4.39 13.63
N ILE A 38 -13.56 5.32 13.13
CA ILE A 38 -14.02 6.49 12.38
C ILE A 38 -14.02 6.19 10.89
N ILE A 39 -15.14 6.46 10.22
CA ILE A 39 -15.27 6.36 8.77
C ILE A 39 -14.62 7.58 8.13
N ALA A 40 -13.56 7.37 7.35
CA ALA A 40 -12.86 8.43 6.65
C ALA A 40 -13.53 8.76 5.32
N GLN A 41 -13.83 7.73 4.52
CA GLN A 41 -14.47 7.87 3.22
C GLN A 41 -15.39 6.66 2.93
N ALA A 42 -16.39 6.85 2.07
CA ALA A 42 -17.24 5.76 1.62
C ALA A 42 -17.73 6.02 0.18
N ALA A 43 -18.01 4.95 -0.56
CA ALA A 43 -18.56 5.03 -1.91
C ALA A 43 -19.45 3.81 -2.22
N ASN A 44 -20.56 4.05 -2.92
CA ASN A 44 -21.38 2.99 -3.48
C ASN A 44 -20.88 2.59 -4.86
N GLY A 45 -21.03 1.32 -5.17
CA GLY A 45 -20.62 0.79 -6.45
C GLY A 45 -20.97 -0.66 -6.59
N THR A 46 -20.21 -1.32 -7.44
CA THR A 46 -20.32 -2.74 -7.73
C THR A 46 -18.95 -3.40 -7.62
N TYR A 47 -18.94 -4.66 -7.22
CA TYR A 47 -17.79 -5.54 -7.24
C TYR A 47 -18.17 -6.83 -7.97
N GLU A 48 -17.28 -7.82 -8.02
CA GLU A 48 -17.53 -9.08 -8.71
C GLU A 48 -18.84 -9.78 -8.28
N GLY A 49 -19.24 -9.64 -7.02
CA GLY A 49 -20.48 -10.24 -6.51
C GLY A 49 -21.76 -9.43 -6.75
N GLY A 50 -21.69 -8.17 -7.22
CA GLY A 50 -22.88 -7.32 -7.41
C GLY A 50 -22.73 -5.93 -6.78
N PHE A 51 -23.81 -5.38 -6.23
CA PHE A 51 -23.77 -4.08 -5.56
C PHE A 51 -23.07 -4.18 -4.20
N ALA A 52 -22.22 -3.22 -3.90
CA ALA A 52 -21.54 -3.16 -2.63
C ALA A 52 -21.23 -1.72 -2.22
N LEU A 53 -21.08 -1.54 -0.91
CA LEU A 53 -20.56 -0.34 -0.29
C LEU A 53 -19.08 -0.58 0.04
N ILE A 54 -18.19 0.26 -0.49
CA ILE A 54 -16.81 0.34 0.01
C ILE A 54 -16.74 1.43 1.08
N CYS A 55 -16.23 1.07 2.25
CA CYS A 55 -16.07 1.93 3.40
C CYS A 55 -14.61 1.93 3.83
N VAL A 56 -13.99 3.10 3.81
CA VAL A 56 -12.59 3.31 4.19
C VAL A 56 -12.57 3.91 5.58
N THR A 57 -12.04 3.20 6.55
CA THR A 57 -11.97 3.62 7.96
C THR A 57 -10.54 4.00 8.34
N GLN A 58 -10.33 4.42 9.59
CA GLN A 58 -8.97 4.67 10.09
C GLN A 58 -8.07 3.43 10.09
N TYR A 59 -8.64 2.23 10.24
CA TYR A 59 -7.87 1.00 10.46
C TYR A 59 -7.82 0.06 9.26
N ARG A 60 -8.88 0.07 8.43
CA ARG A 60 -9.04 -0.91 7.35
C ARG A 60 -9.98 -0.38 6.26
N VAL A 61 -10.02 -1.11 5.16
CA VAL A 61 -10.99 -0.95 4.09
C VAL A 61 -11.98 -2.09 4.18
N LEU A 62 -13.26 -1.76 4.28
CA LEU A 62 -14.36 -2.71 4.35
C LEU A 62 -15.12 -2.67 3.02
N LEU A 63 -15.41 -3.83 2.46
CA LEU A 63 -16.41 -3.97 1.42
C LEU A 63 -17.60 -4.75 1.99
N VAL A 64 -18.78 -4.14 1.90
CA VAL A 64 -20.02 -4.69 2.45
C VAL A 64 -21.02 -4.87 1.31
N ASP A 65 -21.41 -6.11 1.04
CA ASP A 65 -22.52 -6.49 0.15
C ASP A 65 -23.58 -7.18 0.99
N LYS A 66 -24.78 -6.57 1.07
CA LYS A 66 -25.93 -7.13 1.78
C LYS A 66 -27.06 -7.42 0.79
N LYS A 67 -27.26 -8.69 0.51
CA LYS A 67 -28.43 -9.22 -0.22
C LYS A 67 -29.43 -9.83 0.76
N PRO A 68 -30.72 -9.98 0.38
CA PRO A 68 -31.75 -10.54 1.26
C PRO A 68 -31.40 -11.90 1.89
N MET A 69 -30.61 -12.73 1.21
CA MET A 69 -30.22 -14.08 1.66
C MET A 69 -28.71 -14.29 1.82
N LEU A 70 -27.89 -13.29 1.50
CA LEU A 70 -26.42 -13.42 1.52
C LEU A 70 -25.78 -12.13 2.03
N LEU A 71 -24.85 -12.27 2.97
CA LEU A 71 -24.01 -11.19 3.45
C LEU A 71 -22.56 -11.52 3.10
N THR A 72 -21.93 -10.64 2.31
CA THR A 72 -20.49 -10.71 2.05
C THR A 72 -19.83 -9.50 2.68
N VAL A 73 -18.93 -9.76 3.64
CA VAL A 73 -18.11 -8.72 4.27
C VAL A 73 -16.67 -9.06 4.01
N GLU A 74 -15.97 -8.13 3.37
CA GLU A 74 -14.56 -8.25 3.12
C GLU A 74 -13.81 -7.19 3.93
N ASP A 75 -12.87 -7.66 4.75
CA ASP A 75 -11.95 -6.81 5.50
C ASP A 75 -10.58 -6.82 4.83
N LEU A 76 -10.07 -5.63 4.54
CA LEU A 76 -8.76 -5.38 3.96
C LEU A 76 -7.99 -4.44 4.88
N ARG A 77 -7.03 -5.00 5.62
CA ARG A 77 -6.14 -4.20 6.44
C ARG A 77 -5.08 -3.50 5.58
N TYR A 78 -4.66 -2.31 5.99
CA TYR A 78 -3.72 -1.48 5.23
C TYR A 78 -2.31 -2.08 5.10
N ASP A 79 -1.88 -2.87 6.09
CA ASP A 79 -0.60 -3.60 6.07
C ASP A 79 -0.53 -4.66 4.96
N MET A 80 -1.67 -5.29 4.65
CA MET A 80 -1.78 -6.32 3.63
C MET A 80 -1.94 -5.76 2.21
N ILE A 81 -2.14 -4.44 2.06
CA ILE A 81 -2.31 -3.83 0.75
C ILE A 81 -0.94 -3.68 0.10
N ALA A 82 -0.72 -4.44 -0.97
CA ALA A 82 0.49 -4.36 -1.77
C ALA A 82 0.44 -3.16 -2.73
N GLU A 83 -0.65 -3.04 -3.48
CA GLU A 83 -0.82 -2.02 -4.53
C GLU A 83 -2.28 -1.56 -4.60
N VAL A 84 -2.47 -0.30 -5.00
CA VAL A 84 -3.80 0.31 -5.19
C VAL A 84 -3.80 1.11 -6.49
N ASP A 85 -4.56 0.63 -7.47
CA ASP A 85 -4.72 1.26 -8.76
C ASP A 85 -6.09 1.90 -8.92
N LEU A 86 -6.12 3.09 -9.53
CA LEU A 86 -7.34 3.78 -9.92
C LEU A 86 -7.38 3.93 -11.44
N HIS A 87 -8.34 3.26 -12.06
CA HIS A 87 -8.67 3.42 -13.47
C HIS A 87 -9.90 4.31 -13.61
N SER A 88 -9.72 5.54 -14.07
CA SER A 88 -10.83 6.42 -14.43
C SER A 88 -11.19 6.17 -15.90
N ARG A 89 -12.38 5.63 -16.19
CA ARG A 89 -12.96 5.60 -17.55
C ARG A 89 -13.89 6.81 -17.74
N LEU A 90 -14.45 6.99 -18.93
CA LEU A 90 -15.30 8.15 -19.24
C LEU A 90 -16.58 8.23 -18.37
N LEU A 91 -17.16 7.07 -17.99
CA LEU A 91 -18.43 6.99 -17.26
C LEU A 91 -18.33 6.32 -15.88
N MET A 92 -17.27 5.54 -15.65
CA MET A 92 -17.12 4.77 -14.41
C MET A 92 -15.67 4.78 -13.96
N SER A 93 -15.43 4.89 -12.66
CA SER A 93 -14.12 4.65 -12.08
C SER A 93 -14.05 3.24 -11.52
N MET A 94 -12.91 2.60 -11.69
CA MET A 94 -12.59 1.30 -11.13
C MET A 94 -11.37 1.43 -10.24
N VAL A 95 -11.44 0.85 -9.06
CA VAL A 95 -10.34 0.69 -8.12
C VAL A 95 -9.99 -0.77 -8.05
N ARG A 96 -8.69 -1.05 -8.11
CA ARG A 96 -8.13 -2.38 -7.91
C ARG A 96 -7.21 -2.32 -6.70
N ILE A 97 -7.55 -3.06 -5.66
CA ILE A 97 -6.73 -3.22 -4.46
C ILE A 97 -6.12 -4.60 -4.53
N MET A 98 -4.79 -4.67 -4.63
CA MET A 98 -4.06 -5.93 -4.69
C MET A 98 -3.54 -6.26 -3.29
N THR A 99 -3.92 -7.44 -2.81
CA THR A 99 -3.34 -8.04 -1.61
C THR A 99 -2.61 -9.32 -2.00
N PRO A 100 -1.67 -9.81 -1.16
CA PRO A 100 -0.95 -11.05 -1.44
C PRO A 100 -1.87 -12.25 -1.68
N MET A 101 -3.05 -12.26 -1.05
CA MET A 101 -4.00 -13.37 -1.14
C MET A 101 -5.02 -13.21 -2.28
N ARG A 102 -5.46 -11.97 -2.57
CA ARG A 102 -6.54 -11.72 -3.51
C ARG A 102 -6.49 -10.31 -4.11
N ASN A 103 -7.17 -10.15 -5.25
CA ASN A 103 -7.36 -8.85 -5.89
C ASN A 103 -8.82 -8.43 -5.73
N LEU A 104 -9.05 -7.29 -5.07
CA LEU A 104 -10.38 -6.70 -4.97
C LEU A 104 -10.56 -5.69 -6.09
N VAL A 105 -11.60 -5.88 -6.91
CA VAL A 105 -11.98 -4.94 -7.98
C VAL A 105 -13.32 -4.33 -7.63
N PHE A 106 -13.35 -3.00 -7.52
CA PHE A 106 -14.54 -2.23 -7.20
C PHE A 106 -14.75 -1.13 -8.22
N SER A 107 -15.97 -0.99 -8.74
CA SER A 107 -16.33 0.05 -9.68
C SER A 107 -17.45 0.94 -9.18
N SER A 108 -17.33 2.25 -9.37
CA SER A 108 -18.32 3.23 -8.96
C SER A 108 -18.54 4.29 -10.04
N TRP A 109 -19.78 4.77 -10.12
CA TRP A 109 -20.18 5.90 -10.95
C TRP A 109 -19.61 7.23 -10.43
N SER A 110 -19.22 7.30 -9.16
CA SER A 110 -18.72 8.53 -8.56
C SER A 110 -17.20 8.61 -8.57
N HIS A 111 -16.66 9.21 -9.63
CA HIS A 111 -15.22 9.44 -9.83
C HIS A 111 -14.57 10.18 -8.65
N VAL A 112 -15.21 11.26 -8.19
CA VAL A 112 -14.67 12.14 -7.14
C VAL A 112 -14.55 11.38 -5.82
N ARG A 113 -15.57 10.62 -5.44
CA ARG A 113 -15.60 9.88 -4.18
C ARG A 113 -14.60 8.73 -4.19
N LEU A 114 -14.56 7.99 -5.29
CA LEU A 114 -13.66 6.86 -5.40
C LEU A 114 -12.20 7.32 -5.38
N ARG A 115 -11.89 8.45 -6.00
CA ARG A 115 -10.57 9.10 -5.90
C ARG A 115 -10.24 9.51 -4.46
N LYS A 116 -11.19 10.09 -3.71
CA LYS A 116 -10.98 10.41 -2.28
C LYS A 116 -10.69 9.15 -1.46
N CYS A 117 -11.41 8.06 -1.71
CA CYS A 117 -11.18 6.77 -1.06
C CYS A 117 -9.76 6.27 -1.35
N VAL A 118 -9.35 6.22 -2.61
CA VAL A 118 -8.01 5.75 -3.01
C VAL A 118 -6.91 6.61 -2.41
N ASN A 119 -7.04 7.94 -2.47
CA ASN A 119 -6.05 8.85 -1.91
C ASN A 119 -5.86 8.60 -0.41
N TYR A 120 -6.95 8.38 0.33
CA TYR A 120 -6.88 8.08 1.76
C TYR A 120 -6.19 6.73 2.02
N ILE A 121 -6.54 5.69 1.25
CA ILE A 121 -5.91 4.36 1.36
C ILE A 121 -4.42 4.46 1.09
N GLN A 122 -4.03 5.11 -0.01
CA GLN A 122 -2.62 5.29 -0.37
C GLN A 122 -1.84 6.04 0.71
N GLN A 123 -2.41 7.10 1.26
CA GLN A 123 -1.81 7.83 2.36
C GLN A 123 -1.57 6.92 3.58
N ARG A 124 -2.58 6.15 4.00
CA ARG A 124 -2.45 5.22 5.14
C ARG A 124 -1.44 4.11 4.91
N VAL A 125 -1.42 3.53 3.71
CA VAL A 125 -0.42 2.50 3.33
C VAL A 125 0.99 3.08 3.38
N MET A 126 1.19 4.31 2.89
CA MET A 126 2.49 4.98 2.94
C MET A 126 2.92 5.29 4.38
N GLU A 127 2.02 5.82 5.21
CA GLU A 127 2.26 6.09 6.63
C GLU A 127 2.69 4.82 7.36
N LEU A 128 1.99 3.70 7.19
CA LEU A 128 2.32 2.44 7.87
C LEU A 128 3.66 1.85 7.40
N ARG A 129 3.98 1.97 6.10
CA ARG A 129 5.28 1.51 5.57
C ARG A 129 6.45 2.33 6.11
N GLN A 130 6.28 3.64 6.26
CA GLN A 130 7.30 4.51 6.87
C GLN A 130 7.58 4.14 8.33
N HIS A 131 6.53 3.85 9.11
CA HIS A 131 6.69 3.41 10.49
C HIS A 131 7.29 1.99 10.60
N GLY A 132 6.99 1.10 9.66
CA GLY A 132 7.56 -0.26 9.61
C GLY A 132 9.02 -0.33 9.17
N MET A 133 9.47 0.57 8.28
CA MET A 133 10.87 0.62 7.81
C MET A 133 11.84 1.20 8.84
N GLY A 134 11.36 1.84 9.91
CA GLY A 134 12.20 2.38 10.98
C GLY A 134 12.85 1.32 11.88
N MET A 135 12.38 0.07 11.87
CA MET A 135 12.89 -0.98 12.78
C MET A 135 13.95 -1.92 12.18
N THR A 136 14.14 -1.96 10.86
CA THR A 136 15.09 -2.90 10.23
C THR A 136 16.47 -2.32 9.94
N ALA A 137 16.65 -1.00 10.04
CA ALA A 137 17.92 -0.34 9.72
C ALA A 137 18.97 -0.40 10.86
N ASP A 138 18.57 -0.63 12.11
CA ASP A 138 19.48 -0.58 13.27
C ASP A 138 20.12 -1.93 13.67
N GLN A 139 19.82 -3.05 12.98
CA GLN A 139 20.38 -4.36 13.33
C GLN A 139 21.47 -4.90 12.41
N PHE A 140 21.86 -4.18 11.35
CA PHE A 140 23.05 -4.53 10.58
C PHE A 140 24.29 -3.78 11.12
N GLN A 141 24.67 -4.05 12.37
CA GLN A 141 26.06 -3.90 12.77
C GLN A 141 26.84 -5.10 12.22
N PRO A 142 27.81 -4.92 11.29
CA PRO A 142 28.76 -5.98 11.00
C PRO A 142 29.59 -6.21 12.27
N GLN A 143 29.35 -7.33 12.95
CA GLN A 143 30.21 -7.81 14.03
C GLN A 143 31.64 -7.91 13.51
N GLY A 144 32.51 -7.04 14.03
CA GLY A 144 33.94 -7.05 13.74
C GLY A 144 34.55 -8.38 14.15
N GLN A 145 35.08 -9.12 13.18
CA GLN A 145 35.94 -10.27 13.41
C GLN A 145 37.27 -9.78 14.00
N THR A 146 37.60 -10.26 15.20
CA THR A 146 38.92 -10.12 15.82
C THR A 146 39.98 -10.91 15.04
N PRO A 147 41.12 -10.31 14.65
CA PRO A 147 42.20 -11.04 13.99
C PRO A 147 43.08 -11.76 15.03
N GLN A 148 43.11 -13.10 15.00
CA GLN A 148 44.16 -13.88 15.65
C GLN A 148 45.40 -13.90 14.76
N GLY A 149 46.51 -13.49 15.35
CA GLY A 149 47.77 -13.21 14.67
C GLY A 149 48.52 -14.45 14.20
N VAL A 150 49.17 -14.28 13.05
CA VAL A 150 50.35 -15.04 12.64
C VAL A 150 51.40 -14.01 12.18
N PRO A 151 52.60 -13.95 12.79
CA PRO A 151 53.62 -13.00 12.39
C PRO A 151 54.31 -13.54 11.14
N ILE A 152 54.12 -12.88 10.00
CA ILE A 152 54.94 -13.10 8.80
C ILE A 152 55.79 -11.87 8.54
N ALA A 153 57.06 -12.15 8.32
CA ALA A 153 58.20 -11.27 8.31
C ALA A 153 58.10 -10.06 7.35
N LYS A 154 58.76 -8.97 7.78
CA LYS A 154 59.06 -7.80 6.95
C LYS A 154 59.91 -8.20 5.74
N PRO A 155 59.73 -7.50 4.61
CA PRO A 155 60.89 -6.94 3.94
C PRO A 155 60.81 -5.42 3.91
N GLN A 156 61.88 -4.80 4.41
CA GLN A 156 62.21 -3.40 4.22
C GLN A 156 62.52 -3.16 2.75
N TYR A 157 61.88 -2.15 2.14
CA TYR A 157 62.51 -1.33 1.11
C TYR A 157 62.09 0.13 1.31
N SER A 158 63.05 0.92 1.80
CA SER A 158 63.19 2.34 1.48
C SER A 158 63.31 2.49 -0.05
N SER A 159 62.79 3.52 -0.73
CA SER A 159 63.23 4.91 -0.56
C SER A 159 62.57 5.88 -1.58
N VAL A 160 62.41 7.15 -1.14
CA VAL A 160 62.47 8.46 -1.88
C VAL A 160 61.29 9.00 -2.73
N VAL A 161 61.04 10.30 -2.48
CA VAL A 161 60.54 11.42 -3.34
C VAL A 161 59.04 11.75 -3.32
N GLY A 162 58.70 12.79 -2.55
CA GLY A 162 58.13 14.06 -3.05
C GLY A 162 56.74 14.10 -3.69
N GLY A 163 55.87 14.99 -3.17
CA GLY A 163 54.80 15.60 -3.97
C GLY A 163 53.44 15.69 -3.28
N GLN A 164 53.03 16.92 -2.97
CA GLN A 164 51.65 17.29 -2.66
C GLN A 164 50.70 16.84 -3.79
N GLN A 165 49.54 16.28 -3.44
CA GLN A 165 48.23 16.53 -4.08
C GLN A 165 47.13 15.73 -3.36
N GLY A 166 46.13 16.43 -2.82
CA GLY A 166 44.98 15.83 -2.14
C GLY A 166 44.11 15.03 -3.10
N ALA A 167 43.91 13.75 -2.80
CA ALA A 167 43.06 12.85 -3.58
C ALA A 167 41.56 13.16 -3.38
N PRO A 168 40.72 13.06 -4.43
CA PRO A 168 39.28 13.18 -4.29
C PRO A 168 38.73 11.95 -3.56
N ARG A 169 37.85 12.20 -2.57
CA ARG A 169 37.15 11.14 -1.83
C ARG A 169 36.33 10.27 -2.81
N PRO A 170 36.42 8.93 -2.74
CA PRO A 170 35.56 8.07 -3.56
C PRO A 170 34.11 8.23 -3.10
N MET A 171 33.23 8.58 -4.05
CA MET A 171 31.78 8.62 -3.82
C MET A 171 31.27 7.21 -3.44
N PRO A 172 30.30 7.10 -2.51
CA PRO A 172 29.73 5.81 -2.14
C PRO A 172 29.03 5.19 -3.37
N MET A 173 29.56 4.06 -3.80
CA MET A 173 29.11 3.30 -4.97
C MET A 173 27.72 2.73 -4.72
N ASN A 174 26.75 3.05 -5.58
CA ASN A 174 25.36 2.59 -5.46
C ASN A 174 25.30 1.04 -5.59
N PRO A 175 24.79 0.30 -4.57
CA PRO A 175 24.83 -1.17 -4.57
C PRO A 175 24.00 -1.82 -5.68
N TYR A 176 23.11 -1.06 -6.33
CA TYR A 176 22.30 -1.53 -7.46
C TYR A 176 23.03 -1.58 -8.81
N THR A 177 24.32 -1.23 -8.86
CA THR A 177 25.09 -1.23 -10.12
C THR A 177 25.57 -2.64 -10.53
N LYS A 178 25.37 -3.65 -9.68
CA LYS A 178 25.85 -5.03 -9.91
C LYS A 178 24.78 -6.02 -10.38
N VAL A 179 23.53 -5.60 -10.59
CA VAL A 179 22.54 -6.49 -11.21
C VAL A 179 22.77 -6.52 -12.73
N PRO A 180 23.07 -7.68 -13.34
CA PRO A 180 23.07 -7.79 -14.79
C PRO A 180 21.67 -7.42 -15.28
N MET A 181 21.58 -6.34 -16.07
CA MET A 181 20.37 -5.94 -16.76
C MET A 181 19.93 -7.10 -17.65
N LEU A 182 18.96 -7.89 -17.19
CA LEU A 182 18.25 -8.87 -17.99
C LEU A 182 17.46 -8.09 -19.05
N SER A 183 18.11 -7.82 -20.17
CA SER A 183 17.51 -7.24 -21.36
C SER A 183 16.47 -8.21 -21.90
N ARG A 184 15.21 -8.01 -21.49
CA ARG A 184 14.07 -8.77 -22.00
C ARG A 184 13.84 -8.35 -23.46
N ARG A 185 14.48 -9.06 -24.39
CA ARG A 185 14.33 -8.89 -25.84
C ARG A 185 12.87 -9.20 -26.21
N ARG A 186 12.09 -8.17 -26.53
CA ARG A 186 10.72 -8.35 -27.04
C ARG A 186 10.79 -9.01 -28.42
N ARG A 187 10.32 -10.25 -28.54
CA ARG A 187 10.02 -10.87 -29.84
C ARG A 187 8.66 -10.35 -30.29
N PHE A 188 8.62 -9.61 -31.39
CA PHE A 188 7.37 -9.33 -32.09
C PHE A 188 6.99 -10.58 -32.91
N PRO A 189 5.72 -11.00 -32.92
CA PRO A 189 5.27 -12.02 -33.86
C PRO A 189 5.16 -11.40 -35.25
N ASN A 190 5.85 -11.99 -36.22
CA ASN A 190 5.62 -11.72 -37.64
C ASN A 190 4.32 -12.39 -38.05
N PHE A 191 3.33 -11.61 -38.46
CA PHE A 191 2.18 -12.10 -39.20
C PHE A 191 2.56 -12.11 -40.68
N TYR A 192 2.57 -13.30 -41.28
CA TYR A 192 2.55 -13.50 -42.73
C TYR A 192 1.10 -13.48 -43.22
#